data_AF-A0A3D1E4S3-F1
#
_entry.id   AF-A0A3D1E4S3-F1
#
_cell.length_a   1.000
_cell.length_b   1.000
_cell.length_c   1.000
_cell.angle_alpha   90.00
_cell.angle_beta   90.00
_cell.angle_gamma   90.00
#
_symmetry.space_group_name_H-M   'P 1'
#
loop_
_entity.id
_entity.type
_entity.pdbx_description
1 polymer ?
#
loop_
_entity_poly.entity_id
_entity_poly.type
_entity_poly.pdbx_seq_one_letter_code
_entity_poly.pdbx_strand_id
1 'polypeptide(L)'
;TYAVQEGLVAMLGPFIDTIVVCTITALVILVSGVYLEGGSNGILMTLEAFRAFFGPYGAVLLLVVVVAFGLSTLFTYAYYGTKCLDFLSDYRWGYRYNYIYIFSITFAAVASVDLVINIIDLSFALMCIPNMIALLYLAPRVNAAARDYFKRP
;
A
#
# COMPACT_ATOMS: atom_id res chain seq x y z
N THR A 1 9.26 0.33 -25.94
CA THR A 1 8.26 1.41 -25.71
C THR A 1 7.18 0.98 -24.74
N TYR A 2 6.57 -0.21 -24.89
CA TYR A 2 5.55 -0.72 -23.96
C TYR A 2 5.92 -0.67 -22.47
N ALA A 3 7.14 -1.11 -22.10
CA ALA A 3 7.57 -1.05 -20.70
C ALA A 3 7.63 0.38 -20.12
N VAL A 4 7.89 1.39 -20.95
CA VAL A 4 7.89 2.81 -20.52
C VAL A 4 6.45 3.30 -20.37
N GLN A 5 5.54 2.89 -21.26
CA GLN A 5 4.10 3.21 -21.16
C GLN A 5 3.48 2.62 -19.90
N GLU A 6 3.66 1.32 -19.67
CA GLU A 6 3.17 0.65 -18.46
C GLU A 6 3.80 1.26 -17.20
N GLY A 7 5.09 1.64 -17.26
CA GLY A 7 5.75 2.37 -16.18
C GLY A 7 5.10 3.72 -15.86
N LEU A 8 4.75 4.51 -16.88
CA LEU A 8 4.05 5.80 -16.71
C LEU A 8 2.65 5.62 -16.12
N VAL A 9 1.92 4.59 -16.55
CA VAL A 9 0.61 4.26 -15.97
C VAL A 9 0.77 3.79 -14.53
N ALA A 10 1.77 2.97 -14.21
CA ALA A 10 2.04 2.51 -12.86
C ALA A 10 2.40 3.65 -11.90
N MET A 11 3.05 4.71 -12.37
CA MET A 11 3.37 5.91 -11.57
C MET A 11 2.12 6.69 -11.12
N LEU A 12 0.97 6.52 -11.79
CA LEU A 12 -0.29 7.13 -11.35
C LEU A 12 -0.79 6.55 -10.04
N GLY A 13 -0.46 5.29 -9.74
CA GLY A 13 -0.88 4.62 -8.50
C GLY A 13 -0.44 5.38 -7.25
N PRO A 14 0.87 5.59 -7.02
CA PRO A 14 1.38 6.36 -5.89
C PRO A 14 0.92 7.81 -5.88
N PHE A 15 0.73 8.44 -7.04
CA PHE A 15 0.21 9.80 -7.12
C PHE A 15 -1.22 9.89 -6.55
N ILE A 16 -2.12 9.01 -6.99
CA ILE A 16 -3.51 8.99 -6.50
C ILE A 16 -3.52 8.63 -5.01
N ASP A 17 -2.81 7.59 -4.61
CA ASP A 17 -2.81 7.10 -3.23
C ASP A 17 -2.22 8.14 -2.26
N THR A 18 -0.97 8.58 -2.48
CA THR A 18 -0.26 9.41 -1.51
C THR A 18 -0.59 10.89 -1.65
N ILE A 19 -0.65 11.43 -2.87
CA ILE A 19 -0.82 12.88 -3.08
C ILE A 19 -2.29 13.29 -3.01
N VAL A 20 -3.23 12.42 -3.40
CA VAL A 20 -4.66 12.75 -3.37
C VAL A 20 -5.34 12.15 -2.14
N VAL A 21 -5.30 10.83 -1.95
CA VAL A 21 -6.10 10.16 -0.91
C VAL A 21 -5.53 10.40 0.50
N CYS A 22 -4.23 10.19 0.70
CA CYS A 22 -3.59 10.40 2.01
C CYS A 22 -3.60 11.87 2.43
N THR A 23 -3.44 12.82 1.51
CA THR A 23 -3.49 14.26 1.84
C THR A 23 -4.89 14.70 2.25
N ILE A 24 -5.95 14.26 1.55
CA ILE A 24 -7.33 14.55 1.94
C ILE A 24 -7.62 14.00 3.34
N THR A 25 -7.19 12.76 3.60
CA THR A 25 -7.36 12.13 4.92
C THR A 25 -6.62 12.92 6.00
N ALA A 26 -5.37 13.31 5.75
CA ALA A 26 -4.59 14.13 6.67
C ALA A 26 -5.23 15.50 6.92
N LEU A 27 -5.77 16.16 5.89
CA LEU A 27 -6.48 17.44 6.03
C LEU A 27 -7.73 17.30 6.90
N VAL A 28 -8.50 16.22 6.73
CA VAL A 28 -9.68 15.94 7.59
C VAL A 28 -9.26 15.78 9.05
N ILE A 29 -8.15 15.10 9.33
CA ILE A 29 -7.61 14.94 10.70
C ILE A 29 -7.11 16.27 11.26
N LEU A 30 -6.42 17.08 10.45
CA LEU A 30 -5.85 18.35 10.92
C LEU A 30 -6.94 19.37 11.25
N VAL A 31 -7.97 19.49 10.41
CA VAL A 31 -9.03 20.48 10.63
C VAL A 31 -10.01 20.03 11.72
N SER A 32 -10.16 18.72 11.97
CA SER A 32 -11.03 18.22 13.04
C SER A 32 -10.48 18.51 14.44
N GLY A 33 -9.16 18.75 14.58
CA GLY A 33 -8.51 19.01 15.86
C GLY A 33 -8.35 17.77 16.75
N VAL A 34 -8.86 16.60 16.34
CA VAL A 34 -8.84 15.34 17.11
C VAL A 34 -7.42 14.91 17.46
N TYR A 35 -6.43 15.27 16.64
CA TYR A 35 -5.02 14.93 16.89
C TYR A 35 -4.46 15.57 18.18
N LEU A 36 -5.12 16.61 18.73
CA LEU A 36 -4.72 17.29 19.96
C LEU A 36 -5.22 16.57 21.23
N GLU A 37 -6.23 15.72 21.12
CA GLU A 37 -6.88 15.08 22.27
C GLU A 37 -6.03 13.95 22.89
N GLY A 38 -5.02 13.48 22.16
CA GLY A 38 -3.98 12.58 22.65
C GLY A 38 -4.43 11.12 22.86
N GLY A 39 -3.58 10.17 22.46
CA GLY A 39 -3.72 8.76 22.87
C GLY A 39 -4.59 7.86 21.98
N SER A 40 -5.13 8.36 20.87
CA SER A 40 -5.85 7.51 19.91
C SER A 40 -4.91 6.87 18.88
N ASN A 41 -5.11 5.59 18.60
CA ASN A 41 -4.49 4.88 17.48
C ASN A 41 -4.87 5.59 16.16
N GLY A 42 -4.00 5.60 15.13
CA GLY A 42 -4.28 6.26 13.85
C GLY A 42 -5.62 5.87 13.21
N ILE A 43 -6.06 4.62 13.41
CA ILE A 43 -7.37 4.14 12.96
C ILE A 43 -8.51 4.82 13.74
N LEU A 44 -8.38 5.00 15.05
CA LEU A 44 -9.39 5.66 15.87
C LEU A 44 -9.40 7.17 15.59
N MET A 45 -8.24 7.79 15.43
CA MET A 45 -8.11 9.21 15.06
C MET A 45 -8.83 9.53 13.75
N THR A 46 -8.63 8.70 12.72
CA THR A 46 -9.33 8.89 11.43
C THR A 46 -10.84 8.74 11.58
N LEU A 47 -11.31 7.74 12.33
CA LEU A 47 -12.73 7.56 12.61
C LEU A 47 -13.35 8.76 13.32
N GLU A 48 -12.70 9.25 14.37
CA GLU A 48 -13.13 10.42 15.14
C GLU A 48 -13.12 11.70 14.30
N ALA A 49 -12.08 11.91 13.48
CA ALA A 49 -12.01 13.04 12.57
C ALA A 49 -13.15 13.05 11.54
N PHE A 50 -13.47 11.89 10.96
CA PHE A 50 -14.60 11.77 10.03
C PHE A 50 -15.95 11.96 10.72
N ARG A 51 -16.10 11.50 11.97
CA ARG A 51 -17.30 11.76 12.78
C ARG A 51 -17.46 13.24 13.12
N ALA A 52 -16.38 13.93 13.45
CA ALA A 52 -16.40 15.35 13.77
C ALA A 52 -16.84 16.19 12.55
N PHE A 53 -16.39 15.81 11.34
CA PHE A 53 -16.70 16.54 10.10
C PHE A 53 -18.06 16.21 9.48
N PHE A 54 -18.38 14.91 9.39
CA PHE A 54 -19.56 14.43 8.65
C PHE A 54 -20.68 13.94 9.58
N GLY A 55 -20.53 14.13 10.89
CA GLY A 55 -21.47 13.68 11.91
C GLY A 55 -21.64 12.15 11.91
N PRO A 56 -22.85 11.63 12.17
CA PRO A 56 -23.08 10.18 12.28
C PRO A 56 -22.83 9.42 10.98
N TYR A 57 -22.90 10.08 9.82
CA TYR A 57 -22.63 9.47 8.51
C TYR A 57 -21.14 9.25 8.23
N GLY A 58 -20.25 10.01 8.89
CA GLY A 58 -18.81 9.93 8.68
C GLY A 58 -18.23 8.56 9.00
N ALA A 59 -18.74 7.90 10.04
CA ALA A 59 -18.31 6.55 10.43
C ALA A 59 -18.69 5.50 9.38
N VAL A 60 -19.90 5.60 8.82
CA VAL A 60 -20.40 4.67 7.80
C VAL A 60 -19.62 4.84 6.51
N LEU A 61 -19.37 6.08 6.09
CA LEU A 61 -18.58 6.40 4.90
C LEU A 61 -17.15 5.84 5.05
N LEU A 62 -16.48 6.13 6.17
CA LEU A 62 -15.12 5.66 6.41
C LEU A 62 -15.06 4.12 6.40
N LEU A 63 -16.05 3.45 7.01
CA LEU A 63 -16.11 1.99 7.00
C LEU A 63 -16.21 1.42 5.58
N VAL A 64 -17.07 1.97 4.73
CA VAL A 64 -17.20 1.53 3.34
C VAL A 64 -15.89 1.69 2.57
N VAL A 65 -15.22 2.84 2.73
CA VAL A 65 -13.94 3.12 2.07
C VAL A 65 -12.84 2.18 2.57
N VAL A 66 -12.68 2.03 3.88
CA VAL A 66 -11.64 1.17 4.48
C VAL A 66 -11.84 -0.29 4.11
N VAL A 67 -13.08 -0.78 4.06
CA VAL A 67 -13.35 -2.15 3.60
C VAL A 67 -12.96 -2.33 2.13
N ALA A 68 -13.31 -1.39 1.26
CA ALA A 68 -12.96 -1.46 -0.15
C ALA A 68 -11.43 -1.45 -0.37
N PHE A 69 -10.72 -0.51 0.25
CA PHE A 69 -9.25 -0.40 0.17
C PHE A 69 -8.52 -1.56 0.85
N GLY A 70 -9.03 -2.02 2.00
CA GLY A 70 -8.48 -3.16 2.72
C GLY A 70 -8.58 -4.45 1.91
N LEU A 71 -9.75 -4.72 1.33
CA LEU A 71 -9.96 -5.90 0.49
C LEU A 71 -9.10 -5.88 -0.79
N SER A 72 -9.02 -4.73 -1.48
CA SER A 72 -8.15 -4.62 -2.66
C SER A 72 -6.69 -4.88 -2.32
N THR A 73 -6.23 -4.40 -1.17
CA THR A 73 -4.87 -4.63 -0.68
C THR A 73 -4.64 -6.10 -0.34
N LEU A 74 -5.58 -6.74 0.36
CA LEU A 74 -5.49 -8.17 0.69
C LEU A 74 -5.34 -9.06 -0.55
N PHE A 75 -6.15 -8.82 -1.59
CA PHE A 75 -6.04 -9.60 -2.83
C PHE A 75 -4.75 -9.30 -3.59
N THR A 76 -4.32 -8.05 -3.60
CA THR A 76 -3.08 -7.63 -4.27
C THR A 76 -1.85 -8.30 -3.64
N TYR A 77 -1.77 -8.33 -2.31
CA TYR A 77 -0.65 -8.98 -1.60
C TYR A 77 -0.67 -10.50 -1.71
N ALA A 78 -1.85 -11.15 -1.73
CA ALA A 78 -1.95 -12.57 -2.03
C ALA A 78 -1.35 -12.91 -3.42
N TYR A 79 -1.65 -12.08 -4.41
CA TYR A 79 -1.12 -12.23 -5.76
C TYR A 79 0.39 -11.97 -5.82
N TYR A 80 0.88 -10.88 -5.25
CA TYR A 80 2.31 -10.55 -5.23
C TYR A 80 3.13 -11.62 -4.51
N GLY A 81 2.67 -12.09 -3.35
CA GLY A 81 3.37 -13.13 -2.61
C GLY A 81 3.43 -14.46 -3.36
N THR A 82 2.35 -14.83 -4.05
CA THR A 82 2.34 -16.03 -4.93
C THR A 82 3.37 -15.89 -6.05
N LYS A 83 3.46 -14.73 -6.71
CA LYS A 83 4.43 -14.49 -7.78
C LYS A 83 5.88 -14.46 -7.29
N CYS A 84 6.14 -13.88 -6.12
CA CYS A 84 7.46 -13.91 -5.51
C CYS A 84 7.88 -15.35 -5.16
N LEU A 85 6.95 -16.17 -4.67
CA LEU A 85 7.24 -17.57 -4.35
C LEU A 85 7.42 -18.43 -5.60
N ASP A 86 6.61 -18.20 -6.65
CA ASP A 86 6.78 -18.84 -7.97
C ASP A 86 8.13 -18.49 -8.61
N PHE A 87 8.68 -17.31 -8.33
CA PHE A 87 10.00 -16.91 -8.82
C PHE A 87 11.15 -17.58 -8.06
N LEU A 88 11.01 -17.75 -6.73
CA LEU A 88 12.05 -18.33 -5.87
C LEU A 88 12.02 -19.87 -5.83
N SER A 89 10.85 -20.47 -6.07
CA SER A 89 10.60 -21.89 -5.94
C SER A 89 9.99 -22.48 -7.22
N ASP A 90 9.63 -23.76 -7.17
CA ASP A 90 8.90 -24.43 -8.23
C ASP A 90 7.43 -23.97 -8.23
N TYR A 91 6.80 -23.85 -9.41
CA TYR A 91 5.44 -23.32 -9.62
C TYR A 91 4.35 -23.99 -8.74
N ARG A 92 4.62 -25.21 -8.29
CA ARG A 92 3.73 -25.99 -7.41
C ARG A 92 3.56 -25.38 -6.02
N TRP A 93 4.48 -24.54 -5.57
CA TRP A 93 4.43 -23.91 -4.24
C TRP A 93 3.62 -22.61 -4.23
N GLY A 94 3.42 -21.95 -5.37
CA GLY A 94 2.62 -20.72 -5.46
C GLY A 94 1.20 -20.88 -4.91
N TYR A 95 0.48 -21.94 -5.28
CA TYR A 95 -0.86 -22.18 -4.76
C TYR A 95 -0.88 -22.42 -3.23
N ARG A 96 0.21 -22.98 -2.67
CA ARG A 96 0.32 -23.23 -1.22
C ARG A 96 0.54 -21.94 -0.42
N TYR A 97 1.10 -20.90 -1.05
CA TYR A 97 1.27 -19.59 -0.43
C TYR A 97 -0.05 -19.01 0.07
N ASN A 98 -1.14 -19.18 -0.70
CA ASN A 98 -2.45 -18.63 -0.33
C ASN A 98 -2.97 -19.18 1.01
N TYR A 99 -2.67 -20.44 1.35
CA TYR A 99 -3.04 -20.98 2.67
C TYR A 99 -2.25 -20.32 3.81
N ILE A 100 -0.96 -20.07 3.60
CA ILE A 100 -0.11 -19.35 4.56
C ILE A 100 -0.59 -17.91 4.71
N TYR A 101 -0.98 -17.27 3.60
CA TYR A 101 -1.52 -15.92 3.59
C TYR A 101 -2.86 -15.79 4.34
N ILE A 102 -3.77 -16.76 4.18
CA ILE A 102 -5.03 -16.78 4.95
C ILE A 102 -4.74 -16.93 6.46
N PHE A 103 -3.77 -17.78 6.82
CA PHE A 103 -3.36 -17.91 8.22
C PHE A 103 -2.76 -16.63 8.78
N SER A 104 -1.93 -15.91 8.01
CA SER A 104 -1.35 -14.65 8.45
C SER A 104 -2.39 -13.54 8.67
N ILE A 105 -3.46 -13.51 7.87
CA ILE A 105 -4.61 -12.59 8.10
C ILE A 105 -5.27 -12.89 9.46
N THR A 106 -5.49 -14.17 9.75
CA THR A 106 -6.10 -14.60 11.02
C THR A 106 -5.21 -14.22 12.20
N PHE A 107 -3.90 -14.41 12.07
CA PHE A 107 -2.92 -14.00 13.08
C PHE A 107 -2.91 -12.47 13.26
N ALA A 108 -2.89 -11.70 12.18
CA ALA A 108 -2.87 -10.24 12.21
C ALA A 108 -4.13 -9.65 12.87
N ALA A 109 -5.28 -10.33 12.76
CA ALA A 109 -6.53 -9.89 13.40
C ALA A 109 -6.52 -9.99 14.93
N VAL A 110 -5.63 -10.81 15.51
CA VAL A 110 -5.53 -11.04 16.96
C VAL A 110 -4.25 -10.43 17.55
N ALA A 111 -3.25 -10.15 16.72
CA ALA A 111 -2.00 -9.49 17.12
C ALA A 111 -2.22 -8.00 17.46
N SER A 112 -1.32 -7.43 18.27
CA SER A 112 -1.35 -5.99 18.54
C SER A 112 -0.97 -5.18 17.30
N VAL A 113 -1.58 -4.02 17.13
CA VAL A 113 -1.33 -3.13 15.98
C VAL A 113 0.15 -2.76 15.88
N ASP A 114 0.80 -2.43 16.99
CA ASP A 114 2.23 -2.08 17.01
C ASP A 114 3.12 -3.24 16.55
N LEU A 115 2.80 -4.48 16.95
CA LEU A 115 3.55 -5.66 16.51
C LEU A 115 3.45 -5.84 14.99
N VAL A 116 2.23 -5.73 14.45
CA VAL A 116 1.97 -5.88 13.02
C VAL A 116 2.70 -4.79 12.23
N ILE A 117 2.61 -3.52 12.66
CA ILE A 117 3.30 -2.40 12.00
C ILE A 117 4.82 -2.63 12.01
N ASN A 118 5.41 -2.99 13.15
CA ASN A 118 6.86 -3.22 13.25
C ASN A 118 7.35 -4.37 12.35
N ILE A 119 6.58 -5.47 12.23
CA ILE A 119 6.92 -6.57 11.33
C ILE A 119 6.82 -6.14 9.86
N ILE A 120 5.80 -5.36 9.51
CA ILE A 120 5.60 -4.84 8.15
C ILE A 120 6.71 -3.88 7.77
N ASP A 121 7.06 -2.93 8.65
CA ASP A 121 8.12 -1.94 8.40
C ASP A 121 9.47 -2.63 8.19
N LEU A 122 9.79 -3.64 8.99
CA LEU A 122 10.99 -4.46 8.81
C LEU A 122 10.97 -5.18 7.46
N SER A 123 9.83 -5.76 7.09
CA SER A 123 9.66 -6.48 5.82
C SER A 123 9.81 -5.56 4.62
N PHE A 124 9.24 -4.35 4.66
CA PHE A 124 9.40 -3.34 3.60
C PHE A 124 10.81 -2.78 3.54
N ALA A 125 11.48 -2.58 4.68
CA ALA A 125 12.88 -2.18 4.69
C ALA A 125 13.76 -3.23 3.99
N LEU A 126 13.57 -4.51 4.32
CA LEU A 126 14.29 -5.63 3.68
C LEU A 126 13.99 -5.76 2.19
N MET A 127 12.76 -5.48 1.75
CA MET A 127 12.38 -5.49 0.33
C MET A 127 12.93 -4.28 -0.42
N CYS A 128 12.95 -3.10 0.21
CA CYS A 128 13.36 -1.84 -0.40
C CYS A 128 14.85 -1.85 -0.76
N ILE A 129 15.72 -2.34 0.13
CA ILE A 129 17.17 -2.35 -0.06
C ILE A 129 17.60 -2.99 -1.41
N PRO A 130 17.28 -4.27 -1.70
CA PRO A 130 17.68 -4.91 -2.96
C PRO A 130 17.01 -4.25 -4.18
N ASN A 131 15.75 -3.85 -4.06
CA ASN A 131 15.03 -3.19 -5.15
C ASN A 131 15.69 -1.85 -5.52
N MET A 132 16.06 -1.04 -4.54
CA MET A 132 16.74 0.24 -4.78
C MET A 132 18.11 0.06 -5.41
N ILE A 133 18.89 -0.96 -4.98
CA ILE A 133 20.18 -1.28 -5.60
C ILE A 133 19.98 -1.64 -7.08
N ALA A 134 19.02 -2.52 -7.38
CA ALA A 134 18.71 -2.93 -8.74
C ALA A 134 18.23 -1.75 -9.61
N LEU A 135 17.37 -0.89 -9.06
CA LEU A 135 16.87 0.31 -9.75
C LEU A 135 18.01 1.28 -10.09
N LEU A 136 18.91 1.57 -9.15
CA LEU A 136 20.05 2.45 -9.39
C LEU A 136 21.00 1.88 -10.46
N TYR A 137 21.22 0.56 -10.44
CA TYR A 137 22.02 -0.12 -11.46
C TYR A 137 21.36 -0.07 -12.86
N LEU A 138 20.03 -0.21 -12.93
CA LEU A 138 19.26 -0.20 -14.18
C LEU A 138 18.89 1.21 -14.67
N ALA A 139 19.00 2.23 -13.81
CA ALA A 139 18.66 3.62 -14.09
C ALA A 139 19.18 4.17 -15.44
N PRO A 140 20.45 3.97 -15.84
CA PRO A 140 20.91 4.47 -17.14
C PRO A 140 20.19 3.82 -18.33
N ARG A 141 19.82 2.54 -18.24
CA ARG A 141 19.09 1.83 -19.30
C ARG A 141 17.64 2.31 -19.38
N VAL A 142 16.99 2.48 -18.23
CA VAL A 142 15.62 3.01 -18.16
C VAL A 142 15.57 4.44 -18.70
N ASN A 143 16.54 5.30 -18.34
CA ASN A 143 16.63 6.67 -18.83
C ASN A 143 16.85 6.75 -20.35
N ALA A 144 17.68 5.85 -20.90
CA ALA A 144 17.86 5.76 -22.35
C ALA A 144 16.55 5.36 -23.06
N ALA A 145 15.85 4.34 -22.54
CA ALA A 145 14.57 3.89 -23.09
C ALA A 145 13.46 4.95 -22.98
N ALA A 146 13.41 5.69 -21.86
CA ALA A 146 12.46 6.78 -21.66
C ALA A 146 12.71 7.93 -22.64
N ARG A 147 13.98 8.32 -22.84
CA ARG A 147 14.34 9.36 -23.83
C ARG A 147 13.96 8.97 -25.25
N ASP A 148 14.14 7.71 -25.64
CA ASP A 148 13.70 7.22 -26.94
C ASP A 148 12.18 7.27 -27.08
N TYR A 149 11.44 6.90 -26.03
CA TYR A 149 9.99 6.96 -26.01
C TYR A 149 9.46 8.40 -26.19
N PHE A 150 9.99 9.37 -25.44
CA PHE A 150 9.53 10.77 -25.50
C PHE A 150 9.99 11.54 -26.76
N LYS A 151 10.95 11.02 -27.52
CA LYS A 151 11.37 11.61 -28.80
C LYS A 151 10.49 11.21 -29.98
N ARG A 152 9.68 10.16 -29.82
CA ARG A 152 8.76 9.71 -30.86
C ARG A 152 7.53 10.61 -30.81
N PRO A 153 7.07 11.14 -31.96
CA PRO A 153 5.93 12.05 -32.04
C PRO A 153 4.62 11.37 -31.63
#